data_AF-A0A7W4NYX6-F1
#
_entry.id   AF-A0A7W4NYX6-F1
#
_cell.length_a   1.000
_cell.length_b   1.000
_cell.length_c   1.000
_cell.angle_alpha   90.00
_cell.angle_beta   90.00
_cell.angle_gamma   90.00
#
_symmetry.space_group_name_H-M   'P 1'
#
loop_
_entity.id
_entity.type
_entity.pdbx_description
1 polymer ?
#
loop_
_entity_poly.entity_id
_entity_poly.type
_entity_poly.pdbx_seq_one_letter_code
_entity_poly.pdbx_strand_id
1 'polypeptide(L)'
;MARPIDPDLRPRLLEQIIAYVIANGVADFSVRTVAAAIETSHRTILYHFGSREQLLCTVFDTIRETGSVALDAALPQQGDPQRIFKAAWRYLAQPRMRPTLCLFYEMYAIATRDPDRFGDYARRTAHFWLTTASARFSNAGASPEAARLLGGMTIAMLRGATLELAATGEVERLTEAVDAFLDLLPCAGDMP
;
A
#
# COMPACT_ATOMS: atom_id res chain seq x y z
N MET A 1 14.26 -30.33 -27.64
CA MET A 1 13.44 -30.70 -26.47
C MET A 1 13.01 -29.42 -25.78
N ALA A 2 11.71 -29.20 -25.58
CA ALA A 2 11.22 -28.05 -24.83
C ALA A 2 11.54 -28.26 -23.33
N ARG A 3 12.19 -27.29 -22.70
CA ARG A 3 12.47 -27.31 -21.26
C ARG A 3 11.13 -27.31 -20.50
N PRO A 4 10.93 -28.17 -19.49
CA PRO A 4 9.71 -28.14 -18.68
C PRO A 4 9.53 -26.73 -18.11
N ILE A 5 8.34 -26.16 -18.28
CA ILE A 5 7.98 -24.89 -17.65
C ILE A 5 7.84 -25.20 -16.15
N ASP A 6 8.79 -24.72 -15.36
CA ASP A 6 8.69 -24.74 -13.90
C ASP A 6 7.56 -23.77 -13.49
N PRO A 7 6.40 -24.27 -13.03
CA PRO A 7 5.26 -23.44 -12.69
C PRO A 7 5.55 -22.52 -11.50
N ASP A 8 6.53 -22.87 -10.66
CA ASP A 8 6.89 -22.13 -9.44
C ASP A 8 7.93 -21.06 -9.70
N LEU A 9 8.52 -21.02 -10.90
CA LEU A 9 9.55 -20.03 -11.25
C LEU A 9 9.01 -18.60 -11.22
N ARG A 10 7.82 -18.34 -11.81
CA ARG A 10 7.26 -16.99 -11.85
C ARG A 10 6.95 -16.46 -10.44
N PRO A 11 6.25 -17.19 -9.56
CA PRO A 11 6.05 -16.77 -8.17
C PRO A 11 7.36 -16.51 -7.42
N ARG A 12 8.34 -17.42 -7.52
CA ARG A 12 9.65 -17.26 -6.87
C ARG A 12 10.41 -16.03 -7.33
N LEU A 13 10.41 -15.76 -8.64
CA LEU A 13 11.01 -14.54 -9.18
C LEU A 13 10.30 -13.30 -8.64
N LEU A 14 8.97 -13.31 -8.59
CA LEU A 14 8.21 -12.17 -8.07
C LEU A 14 8.54 -11.89 -6.61
N GLU A 15 8.61 -12.92 -5.77
CA GLU A 15 8.99 -12.79 -4.35
C GLU A 15 10.39 -12.18 -4.18
N GLN A 16 11.38 -12.68 -4.93
CA GLN A 16 12.75 -12.15 -4.90
C GLN A 16 12.81 -10.69 -5.39
N ILE A 17 12.06 -10.35 -6.45
CA ILE A 17 11.97 -8.99 -6.97
C ILE A 17 11.32 -8.06 -5.95
N ILE A 18 10.24 -8.49 -5.28
CA ILE A 18 9.59 -7.72 -4.23
C ILE A 18 10.57 -7.44 -3.08
N ALA A 19 11.28 -8.47 -2.60
CA ALA A 19 12.28 -8.30 -1.55
C ALA A 19 13.38 -7.31 -1.95
N TYR A 20 13.87 -7.40 -3.20
CA TYR A 20 14.83 -6.45 -3.74
C TYR A 20 14.27 -5.02 -3.77
N VAL A 21 13.05 -4.83 -4.28
CA VAL A 21 12.42 -3.51 -4.43
C VAL A 21 12.07 -2.87 -3.07
N ILE A 22 11.65 -3.65 -2.08
CA ILE A 22 11.43 -3.15 -0.71
C ILE A 22 12.74 -2.67 -0.08
N ALA A 23 13.85 -3.37 -0.33
CA ALA A 23 15.15 -3.03 0.26
C ALA A 23 15.85 -1.86 -0.45
N ASN A 24 15.65 -1.70 -1.76
CA ASN A 24 16.43 -0.75 -2.59
C ASN A 24 15.60 0.39 -3.18
N GLY A 25 14.26 0.34 -3.08
CA GLY A 25 13.37 1.29 -3.75
C GLY A 25 13.29 1.08 -5.27
N VAL A 26 12.68 2.03 -5.97
CA VAL A 26 12.50 2.00 -7.43
C VAL A 26 13.19 3.13 -8.19
N ALA A 27 13.87 4.04 -7.50
CA ALA A 27 14.60 5.15 -8.13
C ALA A 27 15.63 4.65 -9.17
N ASP A 28 16.49 3.70 -8.78
CA ASP A 28 17.51 3.10 -9.64
C ASP A 28 17.07 1.76 -10.26
N PHE A 29 15.76 1.48 -10.24
CA PHE A 29 15.24 0.20 -10.70
C PHE A 29 15.33 0.05 -12.22
N SER A 30 16.09 -0.97 -12.63
CA SER A 30 16.07 -1.52 -13.98
C SER A 30 15.93 -3.05 -13.92
N VAL A 31 15.32 -3.64 -14.94
CA VAL A 31 15.19 -5.11 -15.07
C VAL A 31 16.56 -5.79 -15.06
N ARG A 32 17.61 -5.11 -15.54
CA ARG A 32 18.98 -5.62 -15.51
C ARG A 32 19.56 -5.62 -14.09
N THR A 33 19.34 -4.54 -13.34
CA THR A 33 19.85 -4.41 -11.96
C THR A 33 19.25 -5.48 -11.06
N VAL A 34 17.92 -5.66 -11.11
CA VAL A 34 17.25 -6.70 -10.31
C VAL A 34 17.62 -8.11 -10.79
N ALA A 35 17.75 -8.34 -12.11
CA ALA A 35 18.16 -9.64 -12.63
C ALA A 35 19.53 -10.05 -12.11
N ALA A 36 20.49 -9.12 -12.07
CA ALA A 36 21.81 -9.37 -11.49
C ALA A 36 21.72 -9.67 -9.98
N ALA A 37 20.88 -8.94 -9.25
CA ALA A 37 20.73 -9.10 -7.80
C ALA A 37 20.08 -10.44 -7.39
N ILE A 38 19.17 -10.99 -8.21
CA ILE A 38 18.48 -12.26 -7.95
C ILE A 38 19.08 -13.43 -8.75
N GLU A 39 20.28 -13.22 -9.32
CA GLU A 39 21.05 -14.23 -10.06
C GLU A 39 20.28 -14.88 -11.23
N THR A 40 19.54 -14.07 -11.99
CA THR A 40 18.81 -14.49 -13.19
C THR A 40 19.14 -13.63 -14.41
N SER A 41 18.56 -13.98 -15.56
CA SER A 41 18.69 -13.16 -16.77
C SER A 41 17.55 -12.15 -16.89
N HIS A 42 17.83 -10.93 -17.37
CA HIS A 42 16.78 -9.95 -17.66
C HIS A 42 15.76 -10.49 -18.68
N ARG A 43 16.18 -11.37 -19.60
CA ARG A 43 15.29 -12.02 -20.58
C ARG A 43 14.28 -12.94 -19.89
N THR A 44 14.71 -13.67 -18.86
CA THR A 44 13.82 -14.52 -18.05
C THR A 44 12.76 -13.68 -17.35
N ILE A 45 13.15 -12.55 -16.76
CA ILE A 45 12.20 -11.64 -16.12
C ILE A 45 11.20 -11.08 -17.14
N LEU A 46 11.67 -10.51 -18.25
CA LEU A 46 10.78 -9.96 -19.29
C LEU A 46 9.88 -11.03 -19.92
N TYR A 47 10.34 -12.28 -20.02
CA TYR A 47 9.51 -13.39 -20.47
C TYR A 47 8.30 -13.64 -19.54
N HIS A 48 8.48 -13.55 -18.22
CA HIS A 48 7.41 -13.81 -17.24
C HIS A 48 6.54 -12.60 -16.89
N PHE A 49 7.08 -11.39 -17.01
CA PHE A 49 6.44 -10.15 -16.55
C PHE A 49 6.21 -9.13 -17.66
N GLY A 50 6.63 -9.44 -18.89
CA GLY A 50 6.48 -8.57 -20.04
C GLY A 50 7.47 -7.40 -20.00
N SER A 51 6.98 -6.19 -19.78
CA SER A 51 7.81 -4.97 -19.76
C SER A 51 8.25 -4.56 -18.34
N ARG A 52 9.15 -3.57 -18.24
CA ARG A 52 9.56 -2.99 -16.94
C ARG A 52 8.34 -2.42 -16.20
N GLU A 53 7.39 -1.85 -16.94
CA GLU A 53 6.19 -1.22 -16.39
C GLU A 53 5.23 -2.26 -15.85
N GLN A 54 4.97 -3.30 -16.64
CA GLN A 54 4.13 -4.41 -16.24
C GLN A 54 4.71 -5.13 -15.02
N LEU A 55 6.04 -5.28 -14.96
CA LEU A 55 6.73 -5.79 -13.79
C LEU A 55 6.51 -4.90 -12.57
N LEU A 56 6.74 -3.59 -12.68
CA LEU A 56 6.53 -2.65 -11.57
C LEU A 56 5.07 -2.66 -11.09
N CYS A 57 4.09 -2.60 -12.00
CA CYS A 57 2.68 -2.71 -11.64
C CYS A 57 2.39 -4.03 -10.92
N THR A 58 2.92 -5.16 -11.40
CA THR A 58 2.75 -6.48 -10.75
C THR A 58 3.34 -6.51 -9.35
N VAL A 59 4.54 -5.96 -9.17
CA VAL A 59 5.22 -5.85 -7.87
C VAL A 59 4.38 -5.00 -6.91
N PHE A 60 3.97 -3.81 -7.34
CA PHE A 60 3.19 -2.91 -6.50
C PHE A 60 1.78 -3.46 -6.18
N ASP A 61 1.12 -4.11 -7.13
CA ASP A 61 -0.16 -4.77 -6.89
C ASP A 61 -0.01 -5.88 -5.83
N THR A 62 1.05 -6.70 -5.94
CA THR A 62 1.31 -7.79 -5.00
C THR A 62 1.64 -7.26 -3.60
N ILE A 63 2.45 -6.20 -3.49
CA ILE A 63 2.76 -5.56 -2.20
C ILE A 63 1.52 -4.94 -1.57
N ARG A 64 0.67 -4.27 -2.37
CA ARG A 64 -0.61 -3.72 -1.90
C ARG A 64 -1.53 -4.82 -1.39
N GLU A 65 -1.66 -5.92 -2.13
CA GLU A 65 -2.55 -7.05 -1.78
C GLU A 65 -2.08 -7.76 -0.52
N THR A 66 -0.82 -8.20 -0.48
CA THR A 66 -0.24 -8.86 0.71
C THR A 66 -0.24 -7.93 1.93
N GLY A 67 0.09 -6.65 1.74
CA GLY A 67 0.04 -5.63 2.77
C GLY A 67 -1.38 -5.38 3.29
N SER A 68 -2.39 -5.33 2.41
CA SER A 68 -3.79 -5.18 2.81
C SER A 68 -4.27 -6.40 3.61
N VAL A 69 -3.94 -7.61 3.18
CA VAL A 69 -4.29 -8.85 3.91
C VAL A 69 -3.65 -8.86 5.30
N ALA A 70 -2.37 -8.50 5.39
CA ALA A 70 -1.67 -8.44 6.68
C ALA A 70 -2.26 -7.36 7.60
N LEU A 71 -2.59 -6.19 7.04
CA LEU A 71 -3.26 -5.13 7.78
C LEU A 71 -4.63 -5.60 8.26
N ASP A 72 -5.49 -6.11 7.37
CA ASP A 72 -6.82 -6.60 7.74
C ASP A 72 -6.73 -7.69 8.82
N ALA A 73 -5.79 -8.63 8.74
CA ALA A 73 -5.58 -9.65 9.76
C ALA A 73 -5.15 -9.08 11.13
N ALA A 74 -4.48 -7.93 11.14
CA ALA A 74 -4.04 -7.25 12.35
C ALA A 74 -5.13 -6.35 12.98
N LEU A 75 -6.24 -6.11 12.27
CA LEU A 75 -7.29 -5.17 12.69
C LEU A 75 -8.55 -5.88 13.21
N PRO A 76 -9.28 -5.23 14.13
CA PRO A 76 -10.65 -5.64 14.42
C PRO A 76 -11.50 -5.59 13.14
N GLN A 77 -12.27 -6.66 12.90
CA GLN A 77 -13.15 -6.74 11.72
C GLN A 77 -14.46 -5.96 11.91
N GLN A 78 -14.85 -5.76 13.16
CA GLN A 78 -16.07 -5.10 13.57
C GLN A 78 -15.79 -4.14 14.71
N GLY A 79 -16.67 -3.17 14.89
CA GLY A 79 -16.60 -2.20 15.97
C GLY A 79 -16.40 -0.78 15.47
N ASP A 80 -16.12 0.09 16.43
CA ASP A 80 -15.99 1.52 16.23
C ASP A 80 -14.86 1.88 15.22
N PRO A 81 -15.18 2.59 14.13
CA PRO A 81 -14.20 3.03 13.14
C PRO A 81 -12.99 3.73 13.74
N GLN A 82 -13.16 4.56 14.79
CA GLN A 82 -12.03 5.23 15.44
C GLN A 82 -11.01 4.22 15.96
N ARG A 83 -11.47 3.19 16.69
CA ARG A 83 -10.60 2.15 17.26
C ARG A 83 -9.91 1.34 16.17
N ILE A 84 -10.61 1.05 15.08
CA ILE A 84 -10.05 0.34 13.93
C ILE A 84 -8.94 1.17 13.28
N PHE A 85 -9.15 2.46 13.03
CA PHE A 85 -8.14 3.32 12.42
C PHE A 85 -6.97 3.65 13.36
N LYS A 86 -7.20 3.74 14.67
CA LYS A 86 -6.12 3.81 15.66
C LYS A 86 -5.25 2.56 15.60
N ALA A 87 -5.85 1.37 15.55
CA ALA A 87 -5.11 0.12 15.38
C ALA A 87 -4.35 0.07 14.04
N ALA A 88 -4.95 0.57 12.95
CA ALA A 88 -4.31 0.67 11.65
C ALA A 88 -3.08 1.59 11.69
N TRP A 89 -3.20 2.74 12.32
CA TRP A 89 -2.06 3.63 12.57
C TRP A 89 -0.97 2.92 13.37
N ARG A 90 -1.31 2.23 14.47
CA ARG A 90 -0.30 1.52 15.28
C ARG A 90 0.38 0.39 14.52
N TYR A 91 -0.29 -0.24 13.56
CA TYR A 91 0.34 -1.19 12.66
C TYR A 91 1.32 -0.49 11.71
N LEU A 92 0.86 0.55 11.02
CA LEU A 92 1.64 1.29 10.01
C LEU A 92 2.83 2.05 10.63
N ALA A 93 2.72 2.48 11.88
CA ALA A 93 3.74 3.23 12.58
C ALA A 93 4.94 2.38 13.05
N GLN A 94 4.88 1.05 12.90
CA GLN A 94 5.95 0.17 13.33
C GLN A 94 7.21 0.38 12.47
N PRO A 95 8.42 0.38 13.05
CA PRO A 95 9.66 0.59 12.29
C PRO A 95 9.82 -0.35 11.08
N ARG A 96 9.36 -1.60 11.21
CA ARG A 96 9.38 -2.61 10.13
C ARG A 96 8.57 -2.22 8.90
N MET A 97 7.60 -1.32 9.04
CA MET A 97 6.74 -0.87 7.94
C MET A 97 7.39 0.22 7.09
N ARG A 98 8.43 0.90 7.60
CA ARG A 98 9.06 2.05 6.92
C ARG A 98 9.49 1.76 5.47
N PRO A 99 10.20 0.65 5.15
CA PRO A 99 10.60 0.37 3.78
C PRO A 99 9.40 0.23 2.82
N THR A 100 8.34 -0.44 3.27
CA THR A 100 7.09 -0.60 2.50
C THR A 100 6.37 0.72 2.30
N LEU A 101 6.35 1.61 3.31
CA LEU A 101 5.77 2.94 3.20
C LEU A 101 6.55 3.81 2.21
N CYS A 102 7.89 3.83 2.30
CA CYS A 102 8.74 4.56 1.34
C CYS A 102 8.42 4.12 -0.10
N LEU A 103 8.39 2.80 -0.33
CA LEU A 103 8.10 2.25 -1.65
C LEU A 103 6.69 2.60 -2.15
N PHE A 104 5.68 2.55 -1.26
CA PHE A 104 4.32 2.96 -1.59
C PHE A 104 4.29 4.42 -2.09
N TYR A 105 5.01 5.32 -1.42
CA TYR A 105 5.04 6.74 -1.82
C TYR A 105 5.90 7.02 -3.05
N GLU A 106 6.99 6.27 -3.27
CA GLU A 106 7.73 6.32 -4.54
C GLU A 106 6.83 5.99 -5.73
N MET A 107 5.97 4.98 -5.59
CA MET A 107 5.01 4.63 -6.63
C MET A 107 3.97 5.72 -6.88
N TYR A 108 3.44 6.36 -5.83
CA TYR A 108 2.53 7.51 -6.00
C TYR A 108 3.24 8.68 -6.70
N ALA A 109 4.50 8.95 -6.36
CA ALA A 109 5.29 9.99 -7.02
C ALA A 109 5.54 9.68 -8.50
N ILE A 110 5.86 8.42 -8.84
CA ILE A 110 6.02 7.98 -10.23
C ILE A 110 4.70 8.14 -11.00
N ALA A 111 3.60 7.67 -10.42
CA ALA A 111 2.31 7.65 -11.11
C ALA A 111 1.68 9.03 -11.29
N THR A 112 1.96 9.96 -10.38
CA THR A 112 1.56 11.37 -10.53
C THR A 112 2.40 12.10 -11.56
N ARG A 113 3.67 11.71 -11.74
CA ARG A 113 4.56 12.31 -12.75
C ARG A 113 4.37 11.75 -14.15
N ASP A 114 3.98 10.49 -14.28
CA ASP A 114 3.72 9.79 -15.55
C ASP A 114 2.32 9.13 -15.53
N PRO A 115 1.24 9.96 -15.62
CA PRO A 115 -0.12 9.48 -15.51
C PRO A 115 -0.57 8.64 -16.72
N ASP A 116 0.03 8.82 -17.89
CA ASP A 116 -0.29 8.02 -19.07
C ASP A 116 0.13 6.55 -18.90
N ARG A 117 1.23 6.34 -18.16
CA ARG A 117 1.82 5.01 -17.97
C ARG A 117 1.35 4.31 -16.69
N PHE A 118 1.08 5.07 -15.62
CA PHE A 118 0.77 4.51 -14.30
C PHE A 118 -0.51 5.10 -13.67
N GLY A 119 -1.21 6.02 -14.34
CA GLY A 119 -2.37 6.72 -13.78
C GLY A 119 -3.53 5.79 -13.43
N ASP A 120 -3.77 4.74 -14.23
CA ASP A 120 -4.78 3.72 -13.91
C ASP A 120 -4.45 2.98 -12.61
N TYR A 121 -3.18 2.64 -12.40
CA TYR A 121 -2.73 2.00 -11.16
C TYR A 121 -2.99 2.91 -9.95
N ALA A 122 -2.59 4.18 -10.03
CA ALA A 122 -2.78 5.13 -8.92
C ALA A 122 -4.27 5.36 -8.61
N ARG A 123 -5.11 5.51 -9.63
CA ARG A 123 -6.57 5.64 -9.46
C ARG A 123 -7.19 4.43 -8.79
N ARG A 124 -6.87 3.21 -9.24
CA ARG A 124 -7.39 1.97 -8.65
C ARG A 124 -6.96 1.83 -7.19
N THR A 125 -5.70 2.11 -6.88
CA THR A 125 -5.18 2.05 -5.52
C THR A 125 -5.85 3.10 -4.62
N ALA A 126 -5.98 4.34 -5.10
CA ALA A 126 -6.67 5.40 -4.36
C ALA A 126 -8.14 5.02 -4.07
N HIS A 127 -8.85 4.50 -5.08
CA HIS A 127 -10.24 4.06 -4.97
C HIS A 127 -10.39 2.87 -4.00
N PHE A 128 -9.51 1.88 -4.08
CA PHE A 128 -9.51 0.73 -3.16
C PHE A 128 -9.50 1.18 -1.70
N TRP A 129 -8.53 2.03 -1.31
CA TRP A 129 -8.42 2.51 0.06
C TRP A 129 -9.60 3.38 0.50
N LEU A 130 -10.12 4.22 -0.39
CA LEU A 130 -11.32 5.03 -0.11
C LEU A 130 -12.52 4.12 0.17
N THR A 131 -12.75 3.12 -0.67
CA THR A 131 -13.85 2.16 -0.53
C THR A 131 -13.71 1.35 0.76
N THR A 132 -12.50 0.85 1.06
CA THR A 132 -12.22 0.11 2.30
C THR A 132 -12.49 0.96 3.54
N ALA A 133 -12.04 2.22 3.56
CA ALA A 133 -12.28 3.11 4.70
C ALA A 133 -13.75 3.51 4.83
N SER A 134 -14.41 3.85 3.72
CA SER A 134 -15.83 4.22 3.71
C SER A 134 -16.70 3.08 4.22
N ALA A 135 -16.37 1.83 3.87
CA ALA A 135 -17.09 0.65 4.34
C ALA A 135 -17.06 0.51 5.87
N ARG A 136 -15.98 0.91 6.55
CA ARG A 136 -15.92 0.90 8.03
C ARG A 136 -16.96 1.84 8.64
N PHE A 137 -17.13 3.03 8.07
CA PHE A 137 -18.15 3.98 8.52
C PHE A 137 -19.57 3.55 8.15
N SER A 138 -19.79 2.98 6.95
CA SER A 138 -21.09 2.43 6.56
C SER A 138 -21.52 1.27 7.48
N ASN A 139 -20.59 0.38 7.84
CA ASN A 139 -20.86 -0.72 8.77
C ASN A 139 -21.19 -0.23 10.19
N ALA A 140 -20.75 0.98 10.54
CA ALA A 140 -21.08 1.65 11.79
C ALA A 140 -22.38 2.47 11.72
N GLY A 141 -23.09 2.48 10.58
CA GLY A 141 -24.42 3.08 10.44
C GLY A 141 -24.47 4.43 9.73
N ALA A 142 -23.35 4.97 9.25
CA ALA A 142 -23.37 6.24 8.52
C ALA A 142 -24.07 6.11 7.16
N SER A 143 -24.73 7.20 6.75
CA SER A 143 -25.27 7.33 5.38
C SER A 143 -24.16 7.20 4.32
N PRO A 144 -24.49 6.79 3.07
CA PRO A 144 -23.49 6.62 2.01
C PRO A 144 -22.65 7.88 1.71
N GLU A 145 -23.25 9.06 1.86
CA GLU A 145 -22.57 10.34 1.69
C GLU A 145 -21.60 10.62 2.84
N ALA A 146 -22.08 10.48 4.09
CA ALA A 146 -21.25 10.65 5.28
C ALA A 146 -20.08 9.66 5.32
N ALA A 147 -20.34 8.37 5.04
CA ALA A 147 -19.32 7.34 5.02
C ALA A 147 -18.20 7.63 4.02
N ARG A 148 -18.54 8.16 2.84
CA ARG A 148 -17.55 8.56 1.82
C ARG A 148 -16.71 9.75 2.27
N LEU A 149 -17.34 10.76 2.88
CA LEU A 149 -16.65 11.92 3.41
C LEU A 149 -15.69 11.53 4.54
N LEU A 150 -16.20 10.81 5.56
CA LEU A 150 -15.43 10.33 6.70
C LEU A 150 -14.27 9.42 6.28
N GLY A 151 -14.54 8.47 5.36
CA GLY A 151 -13.53 7.60 4.78
C GLY A 151 -12.46 8.38 4.03
N GLY A 152 -12.86 9.36 3.22
CA GLY A 152 -11.95 10.24 2.48
C GLY A 152 -11.03 11.06 3.38
N MET A 153 -11.60 11.72 4.39
CA MET A 153 -10.82 12.50 5.37
C MET A 153 -9.83 11.62 6.12
N THR A 154 -10.27 10.45 6.59
CA THR A 154 -9.43 9.52 7.35
C THR A 154 -8.25 9.03 6.53
N ILE A 155 -8.49 8.65 5.27
CA ILE A 155 -7.42 8.21 4.36
C ILE A 155 -6.47 9.35 4.01
N ALA A 156 -6.96 10.57 3.81
CA ALA A 156 -6.11 11.73 3.55
C ALA A 156 -5.17 12.01 4.74
N MET A 157 -5.70 11.98 5.97
CA MET A 157 -4.91 12.15 7.19
C MET A 157 -3.86 11.05 7.35
N LEU A 158 -4.27 9.78 7.25
CA LEU A 158 -3.34 8.66 7.40
C LEU A 158 -2.25 8.65 6.32
N ARG A 159 -2.58 9.05 5.08
CA ARG A 159 -1.57 9.21 4.02
C ARG A 159 -0.56 10.31 4.36
N GLY A 160 -1.02 11.48 4.79
CA GLY A 160 -0.13 12.56 5.21
C GLY A 160 0.80 12.12 6.34
N ALA A 161 0.22 11.54 7.39
CA ALA A 161 0.97 11.08 8.56
C ALA A 161 1.99 9.97 8.22
N THR A 162 1.61 8.98 7.40
CA THR A 162 2.54 7.90 7.04
C THR A 162 3.62 8.33 6.05
N LEU A 163 3.35 9.30 5.17
CA LEU A 163 4.37 9.92 4.32
C LEU A 163 5.40 10.67 5.17
N GLU A 164 4.92 11.49 6.10
CA GLU A 164 5.79 12.23 7.01
C GLU A 164 6.57 11.30 7.93
N LEU A 165 5.95 10.21 8.40
CA LEU A 165 6.63 9.17 9.16
C LEU A 165 7.75 8.50 8.36
N ALA A 166 7.49 8.17 7.09
CA ALA A 166 8.49 7.55 6.22
C ALA A 166 9.70 8.47 5.98
N ALA A 167 9.48 9.79 5.97
CA ALA A 167 10.53 10.78 5.83
C ALA A 167 11.30 11.03 7.15
N THR A 168 10.58 11.26 8.25
CA THR A 168 11.16 11.80 9.50
C THR A 168 11.45 10.73 10.55
N GLY A 169 10.64 9.66 10.62
CA GLY A 169 10.67 8.68 11.70
C GLY A 169 10.02 9.15 13.02
N GLU A 170 9.33 10.29 13.05
CA GLU A 170 8.72 10.87 14.27
C GLU A 170 7.43 10.13 14.70
N VAL A 171 7.57 8.92 15.24
CA VAL A 171 6.43 8.07 15.63
C VAL A 171 5.55 8.73 16.68
N GLU A 172 6.13 9.31 17.73
CA GLU A 172 5.39 9.88 18.86
C GLU A 172 4.55 11.09 18.45
N ARG A 173 5.16 12.07 17.78
CA ARG A 173 4.47 13.29 17.33
C ARG A 173 3.33 12.98 16.36
N LEU A 174 3.59 12.12 15.38
CA LEU A 174 2.58 11.75 14.38
C LEU A 174 1.47 10.89 14.97
N THR A 175 1.80 10.09 15.98
CA THR A 175 0.80 9.36 16.76
C THR A 175 -0.16 10.29 17.46
N GLU A 176 0.35 11.30 18.18
CA GLU A 176 -0.48 12.27 18.88
C GLU A 176 -1.43 12.99 17.91
N ALA A 177 -0.91 13.42 16.75
CA ALA A 177 -1.71 14.07 15.72
C ALA A 177 -2.79 13.15 15.13
N VAL A 178 -2.46 11.89 14.84
CA VAL A 178 -3.42 10.92 14.29
C VAL A 178 -4.49 10.57 15.33
N ASP A 179 -4.11 10.33 16.58
CA ASP A 179 -5.06 10.01 17.64
C ASP A 179 -6.03 11.18 17.87
N ALA A 180 -5.51 12.41 17.97
CA ALA A 180 -6.32 13.62 18.12
C ALA A 180 -7.30 13.83 16.95
N PHE A 181 -6.86 13.60 15.71
CA PHE A 181 -7.74 13.66 14.55
C PHE A 181 -8.84 12.59 14.61
N LEU A 182 -8.49 11.35 14.97
CA LEU A 182 -9.45 10.25 15.02
C LEU A 182 -10.49 10.44 16.14
N ASP A 183 -10.11 11.10 17.24
CA ASP A 183 -11.04 11.46 18.33
C ASP A 183 -12.07 12.55 17.94
N LEU A 184 -11.85 13.26 16.83
CA LEU A 184 -12.83 14.22 16.29
C LEU A 184 -13.89 13.56 15.40
N LEU A 185 -13.69 12.30 14.98
CA LEU A 185 -14.65 11.59 14.14
C LEU A 185 -15.87 11.14 14.97
N PRO A 186 -17.06 10.99 14.38
CA PRO A 186 -18.21 10.48 15.11
C PRO A 186 -17.97 9.04 15.59
N CYS A 187 -18.42 8.75 16.82
CA CYS A 187 -18.52 7.38 17.33
C CYS A 187 -19.65 6.64 16.61
N ALA A 188 -19.64 5.30 16.62
CA ALA A 188 -20.68 4.49 16.00
C ALA A 188 -22.13 4.81 16.45
N GLY A 189 -22.32 5.33 17.67
CA GLY A 189 -23.63 5.75 18.19
C GLY A 189 -24.10 7.13 17.72
N ASP A 190 -23.19 7.95 17.19
CA ASP A 190 -23.40 9.35 16.81
C ASP A 190 -23.29 9.56 15.29
N MET A 191 -23.41 8.47 14.51
CA MET A 191 -23.16 8.48 13.06
C MET A 191 -24.27 9.23 12.32
N PRO A 192 -23.90 10.16 11.41
CA PRO A 192 -24.86 10.92 10.59
C PRO A 192 -25.34 10.19 9.34
#